data_AF-A0A7X2TWH1-F1
#
_entry.id   AF-A0A7X2TWH1-F1
#
_cell.length_a   1.000
_cell.length_b   1.000
_cell.length_c   1.000
_cell.angle_alpha   90.00
_cell.angle_beta   90.00
_cell.angle_gamma   90.00
#
_symmetry.space_group_name_H-M   'P 1'
#
loop_
_entity.id
_entity.type
_entity.pdbx_description
1 polymer ?
#
loop_
_entity_poly.entity_id
_entity_poly.type
_entity_poly.pdbx_seq_one_letter_code
_entity_poly.pdbx_strand_id
1 'polypeptide(L)' 'MADILFQPLKFRNLELKNRLIRSNVSGRFDNYDGSGNPARINWETRFARGGVGAII' A
#
# COMPACT_ATOMS: atom_id res chain seq x y z
N MET A 1 4.27 25.85 -6.80
CA MET A 1 5.17 24.67 -6.74
C MET A 1 4.32 23.46 -6.46
N ALA A 2 4.61 22.31 -7.06
CA ALA A 2 3.86 21.07 -6.80
C ALA A 2 4.17 20.55 -5.38
N ASP A 3 3.17 19.99 -4.70
CA ASP A 3 3.29 19.46 -3.35
C ASP A 3 4.25 18.25 -3.32
N ILE A 4 5.18 18.25 -2.36
CA ILE A 4 6.20 17.22 -2.16
C ILE A 4 5.59 15.82 -1.92
N LEU A 5 4.39 15.75 -1.33
CA LEU A 5 3.70 14.49 -1.05
C LEU A 5 3.41 13.69 -2.33
N PHE A 6 3.15 14.38 -3.44
CA PHE A 6 2.80 13.78 -4.73
C PHE A 6 3.99 13.69 -5.70
N GLN A 7 5.21 13.91 -5.22
CA GLN A 7 6.43 13.71 -6.01
C GLN A 7 6.99 12.29 -5.83
N PRO A 8 7.63 11.71 -6.87
CA PRO A 8 8.27 10.41 -6.76
C PRO A 8 9.31 10.35 -5.63
N LEU A 9 9.48 9.15 -5.07
CA LEU A 9 10.47 8.86 -4.03
C LEU A 9 11.30 7.64 -4.46
N LYS A 10 12.57 7.90 -4.81
CA LYS A 10 13.53 6.86 -5.13
C LYS A 10 14.17 6.30 -3.85
N PHE A 11 14.03 5.00 -3.67
CA PHE A 11 14.81 4.19 -2.75
C PHE A 11 15.77 3.32 -3.56
N ARG A 12 16.92 2.98 -2.97
CA ARG A 12 17.97 2.06 -3.48
C ARG A 12 17.66 1.42 -4.85
N ASN A 13 16.71 0.49 -4.92
CA ASN A 13 16.28 -0.24 -6.12
C ASN A 13 14.76 -0.18 -6.42
N LEU A 14 14.01 0.75 -5.81
CA LEU A 14 12.56 0.91 -5.97
C LEU A 14 12.18 2.39 -6.04
N GLU A 15 11.36 2.77 -7.01
CA GLU A 15 10.80 4.12 -7.10
C GLU A 15 9.30 4.09 -6.80
N LEU A 16 8.88 4.86 -5.79
CA LEU A 16 7.46 5.06 -5.49
C LEU A 16 6.96 6.26 -6.29
N LYS A 17 5.77 6.13 -6.89
CA LYS A 17 5.13 7.21 -7.66
C LYS A 17 4.80 8.45 -6.83
N ASN A 18 4.65 8.30 -5.51
CA ASN A 18 4.42 9.38 -4.55
C ASN A 18 4.87 8.95 -3.14
N ARG A 19 4.79 9.87 -2.17
CA ARG A 19 5.26 9.67 -0.79
C ARG A 19 4.17 9.17 0.16
N LEU A 20 3.04 8.72 -0.38
CA LEU A 20 1.94 8.15 0.40
C LEU A 20 2.15 6.65 0.56
N ILE A 21 2.56 6.24 1.76
CA ILE A 21 2.76 4.83 2.11
C ILE A 21 1.70 4.44 3.12
N ARG A 22 0.90 3.43 2.78
CA ARG A 22 -0.09 2.91 3.72
C ARG A 22 0.61 1.96 4.70
N SER A 23 0.59 2.34 5.98
CA SER A 23 1.18 1.57 7.07
C SER A 23 0.53 0.20 7.22
N ASN A 24 1.25 -0.74 7.83
CA ASN A 24 0.71 -2.04 8.18
C ASN A 24 -0.52 -1.89 9.10
N VAL A 25 -1.54 -2.73 8.89
CA VAL A 25 -2.71 -2.80 9.77
C VAL A 25 -3.02 -4.26 10.03
N SER A 26 -3.17 -4.59 11.31
CA SER A 26 -3.67 -5.88 11.76
C SER A 26 -5.20 -5.93 11.69
N GLY A 27 -5.74 -7.08 11.32
CA GLY A 27 -7.18 -7.32 11.31
C GLY A 27 -7.47 -8.73 10.81
N ARG A 28 -8.75 -9.13 10.83
CA ARG A 28 -9.18 -10.44 10.32
C ARG A 28 -9.29 -10.42 8.79
N PHE A 29 -8.14 -10.21 8.12
CA PHE A 29 -8.02 -10.21 6.67
C PHE A 29 -7.66 -11.57 6.10
N ASP A 30 -7.06 -12.41 6.93
CA ASP A 30 -6.57 -13.75 6.61
C ASP A 30 -7.34 -14.80 7.42
N ASN A 31 -7.21 -16.08 7.05
CA ASN A 31 -7.82 -17.19 7.76
C ASN A 31 -7.07 -17.48 9.08
N TYR A 32 -7.68 -18.23 9.99
CA TYR A 32 -7.10 -18.53 11.31
C TYR A 32 -5.81 -19.37 11.25
N ASP A 33 -5.59 -20.07 10.15
CA ASP A 33 -4.36 -20.82 9.87
C ASP A 33 -3.26 -19.95 9.23
N GLY A 34 -3.50 -18.64 9.06
CA GLY A 34 -2.58 -17.70 8.43
C GLY A 34 -2.61 -17.71 6.91
N SER A 35 -3.45 -18.54 6.27
CA SER A 35 -3.61 -18.50 4.82
C SER A 35 -4.33 -17.23 4.36
N GLY A 36 -3.91 -16.71 3.21
CA GLY A 36 -4.51 -15.51 2.63
C GLY A 36 -5.99 -15.70 2.29
N ASN A 37 -6.75 -14.62 2.35
CA ASN A 37 -8.17 -14.61 2.03
C ASN A 37 -8.51 -13.44 1.07
N PRO A 38 -9.53 -13.58 0.18
CA PRO A 38 -9.96 -12.52 -0.72
C PRO A 38 -10.22 -11.16 -0.05
N ALA A 39 -10.58 -11.13 1.23
CA ALA A 39 -10.71 -9.89 2.00
C ALA A 39 -9.43 -9.05 1.98
N ARG A 40 -8.24 -9.66 2.16
CA ARG A 40 -6.94 -9.01 2.03
C ARG A 40 -6.75 -8.42 0.64
N ILE A 41 -6.96 -9.23 -0.40
CA ILE A 41 -6.75 -8.82 -1.79
C ILE A 41 -7.61 -7.61 -2.13
N ASN A 42 -8.90 -7.65 -1.79
CA ASN A 42 -9.84 -6.57 -2.06
C ASN A 42 -9.47 -5.30 -1.29
N TRP A 43 -9.07 -5.44 -0.03
CA TRP A 43 -8.65 -4.32 0.81
C TRP A 43 -7.42 -3.63 0.23
N GLU A 44 -6.34 -4.36 -0.03
CA GLU A 44 -5.11 -3.75 -0.54
C GLU A 44 -5.28 -3.19 -1.96
N THR A 45 -6.05 -3.88 -2.81
CA THR A 45 -6.35 -3.40 -4.17
C THR A 45 -7.12 -2.08 -4.14
N ARG A 46 -8.02 -1.86 -3.16
CA ARG A 46 -8.74 -0.59 -3.01
C ARG A 46 -7.78 0.58 -2.80
N PHE A 47 -6.78 0.45 -1.93
CA PHE A 47 -5.80 1.51 -1.69
C PHE A 47 -4.84 1.70 -2.86
N ALA A 48 -4.41 0.60 -3.49
CA ALA A 48 -3.57 0.68 -4.68
C ALA A 48 -4.27 1.47 -5.80
N ARG A 49 -5.56 1.19 -6.05
CA ARG A 49 -6.43 1.95 -6.97
C ARG A 49 -6.64 3.40 -6.52
N GLY A 50 -6.72 3.63 -5.21
CA GLY A 50 -6.82 4.96 -4.60
C GLY A 50 -5.55 5.82 -4.74
N GLY A 51 -4.46 5.26 -5.27
CA GLY A 51 -3.30 6.05 -5.67
C GLY A 51 -2.16 6.10 -4.66
N VAL A 52 -2.18 5.30 -3.58
CA VAL A 52 -1.01 5.20 -2.68
C VAL A 52 0.22 4.71 -3.44
N GLY A 53 1.39 5.18 -3.04
CA GLY A 53 2.68 4.84 -3.66
C GLY A 53 3.16 3.45 -3.28
N ALA A 54 2.90 3.03 -2.04
CA ALA A 54 3.21 1.69 -1.53
C ALA A 54 2.26 1.28 -0.39
N ILE A 55 2.22 -0.01 -0.13
CA ILE A 55 1.45 -0.66 0.94
C ILE A 55 2.43 -1.59 1.68
N ILE A 56 2.42 -1.53 3.02
CA ILE A 56 3.20 -2.40 3.90
C ILE A 56 2.35 -3.53 4.47
#